data_AF-A0A7Y5GUT2-F1
#
_entry.id   AF-A0A7Y5GUT2-F1
#
_cell.length_a   1.000
_cell.length_b   1.000
_cell.length_c   1.000
_cell.angle_alpha   90.00
_cell.angle_beta   90.00
_cell.angle_gamma   90.00
#
_symmetry.space_group_name_H-M   'P 1'
#
loop_
_entity.id
_entity.type
_entity.pdbx_description
1 polymer ?
#
loop_
_entity_poly.entity_id
_entity_poly.type
_entity_poly.pdbx_seq_one_letter_code
_entity_poly.pdbx_strand_id
1 'polypeptide(L)'
;MIRTLLRWFVAGCGLLWVACGGSADPSTALQEATIADFLAGSSVRCMLDEECDTGACYQGRCAGVLTTDALWAQRQVGRRLVERIQENPEFGDKFIATLREALRDETRSATQRSRLIALFAVVDRTPDLQWLKGLGQTDEPLVHLRVREALANRGDLLAAQELSTIARGKSEPLAMFAVSAIGTVANGENVDLLAAIALGLECTHGARLAAVRHLSRWCIEERANDGDKPKWFFFAVDTLKKIIADTAVPYLHFDAMLGVEHLG
;
A
#
# COMPACT_ATOMS: atom_id res chain seq x y z
N MET A 1 -21.12 52.78 -35.78
CA MET A 1 -20.27 53.98 -35.88
C MET A 1 -19.14 53.87 -34.85
N ILE A 2 -17.89 53.93 -35.32
CA ILE A 2 -16.65 54.40 -34.64
C ILE A 2 -16.27 53.62 -33.35
N ARG A 3 -15.39 52.60 -33.39
CA ARG A 3 -13.91 52.59 -33.52
C ARG A 3 -13.15 53.36 -32.43
N THR A 4 -12.06 52.71 -31.97
CA THR A 4 -10.81 53.28 -31.41
C THR A 4 -10.90 53.76 -29.95
N LEU A 5 -10.04 53.42 -28.97
CA LEU A 5 -8.61 53.09 -28.90
C LEU A 5 -8.32 52.35 -27.58
N LEU A 6 -7.43 51.34 -27.57
CA LEU A 6 -6.13 51.35 -26.87
C LEU A 6 -5.55 49.93 -26.87
N ARG A 7 -4.89 49.58 -27.98
CA ARG A 7 -3.70 48.74 -27.97
C ARG A 7 -2.56 49.61 -27.43
N TRP A 8 -1.74 49.11 -26.52
CA TRP A 8 -0.28 49.36 -26.42
C TRP A 8 0.23 48.59 -25.19
N PHE A 9 0.59 47.32 -25.35
CA PHE A 9 1.61 46.62 -24.54
C PHE A 9 1.93 45.26 -25.20
N VAL A 10 2.35 45.30 -26.46
CA VAL A 10 3.05 44.19 -27.13
C VAL A 10 4.16 44.81 -27.97
N ALA A 11 5.32 45.02 -27.36
CA ALA A 11 6.59 45.26 -28.07
C ALA A 11 7.73 45.09 -27.06
N GLY A 12 8.48 43.99 -27.16
CA GLY A 12 9.74 43.86 -26.45
C GLY A 12 10.23 42.41 -26.33
N CYS A 13 11.16 42.04 -27.20
CA CYS A 13 12.01 40.84 -27.14
C CYS A 13 11.40 39.49 -27.58
N GLY A 14 10.99 39.44 -28.84
CA GLY A 14 11.39 38.31 -29.67
C GLY A 14 12.76 38.63 -30.28
N LEU A 15 13.80 37.84 -29.95
CA LEU A 15 15.03 37.63 -30.73
C LEU A 15 15.91 36.62 -29.98
N LEU A 16 15.56 35.34 -30.09
CA LEU A 16 16.45 34.18 -29.92
C LEU A 16 15.74 32.98 -30.57
N TRP A 17 15.60 33.07 -31.89
CA TRP A 17 15.30 31.94 -32.76
C TRP A 17 16.57 31.67 -33.56
N VAL A 18 16.86 30.39 -33.77
CA VAL A 18 17.99 29.79 -34.51
C VAL A 18 19.21 29.40 -33.65
N ALA A 19 19.11 28.27 -32.95
CA ALA A 19 20.08 27.17 -32.99
C ALA A 19 19.63 26.01 -32.06
N CYS A 20 19.74 24.77 -32.55
CA CYS A 20 19.29 23.48 -31.96
C CYS A 20 17.81 23.21 -32.25
N GLY A 21 17.44 22.46 -33.29
CA GLY A 21 17.81 21.06 -33.49
C GLY A 21 16.70 20.22 -32.85
N GLY A 22 15.84 19.60 -33.67
CA GLY A 22 14.54 19.07 -33.28
C GLY A 22 14.53 18.30 -31.95
N SER A 23 13.65 18.70 -31.04
CA SER A 23 13.19 17.79 -30.00
C SER A 23 12.20 16.85 -30.66
N ALA A 24 12.66 15.64 -30.91
CA ALA A 24 11.82 14.50 -31.25
C ALA A 24 10.53 14.55 -30.42
N ASP A 25 9.40 14.39 -31.08
CA ASP A 25 8.14 14.03 -30.44
C ASP A 25 8.39 12.68 -29.75
N PRO A 26 8.59 12.61 -28.42
CA PRO A 26 8.75 11.36 -27.75
C PRO A 26 7.35 10.94 -27.37
N SER A 27 6.59 10.45 -28.34
CA SER A 27 5.81 9.25 -28.05
C SER A 27 6.83 8.13 -27.80
N THR A 28 7.64 8.26 -26.75
CA THR A 28 8.34 7.16 -26.13
C THR A 28 7.22 6.25 -25.70
N ALA A 29 6.94 5.24 -26.51
CA ALA A 29 6.23 4.07 -26.03
C ALA A 29 6.89 3.73 -24.69
N LEU A 30 6.11 3.83 -23.61
CA LEU A 30 6.56 3.52 -22.26
C LEU A 30 7.32 2.19 -22.34
N GLN A 31 8.62 2.25 -22.04
CA GLN A 31 9.48 1.10 -22.18
C GLN A 31 9.08 0.13 -21.09
N GLU A 32 8.50 -1.01 -21.47
CA GLU A 32 7.91 -1.95 -20.52
C GLU A 32 8.83 -2.19 -19.31
N ALA A 33 8.30 -1.95 -18.11
CA ALA A 33 9.07 -2.07 -16.87
C ALA A 33 9.76 -3.43 -16.74
N THR A 34 11.05 -3.39 -16.41
CA THR A 34 11.87 -4.55 -16.11
C THR A 34 11.73 -4.97 -14.65
N ILE A 35 12.23 -6.17 -14.31
CA ILE A 35 12.33 -6.62 -12.91
C ILE A 35 13.09 -5.59 -12.04
N ALA A 36 14.14 -4.98 -12.59
CA ALA A 36 14.93 -3.97 -11.89
C ALA A 36 14.10 -2.73 -11.57
N ASP A 37 13.20 -2.32 -12.47
CA ASP A 37 12.31 -1.17 -12.25
C ASP A 37 11.31 -1.44 -11.11
N PHE A 38 10.70 -2.62 -11.05
CA PHE A 38 9.82 -2.98 -9.93
C PHE A 38 10.56 -3.03 -8.58
N LEU A 39 11.83 -3.44 -8.58
CA LEU A 39 12.63 -3.53 -7.35
C LEU A 39 13.17 -2.17 -6.91
N ALA A 40 13.88 -1.46 -7.78
CA ALA A 40 14.63 -0.26 -7.44
C ALA A 40 13.97 1.05 -7.93
N GLY A 41 13.00 0.97 -8.83
CA GLY A 41 12.43 2.11 -9.52
C GLY A 41 13.22 2.45 -10.77
N SER A 42 12.69 3.35 -11.58
CA SER A 42 13.36 3.83 -12.79
C SER A 42 13.88 5.25 -12.58
N SER A 43 14.79 5.67 -13.46
CA SER A 43 15.30 7.06 -13.46
C SER A 43 14.31 8.06 -14.05
N VAL A 44 13.18 7.57 -14.58
CA VAL A 44 12.11 8.36 -15.22
C VAL A 44 11.48 9.29 -14.20
N ARG A 45 11.35 10.57 -14.58
CA ARG A 45 10.63 11.57 -13.79
C ARG A 45 9.14 11.45 -14.07
N CYS A 46 8.35 11.72 -13.05
CA CYS A 46 6.90 11.69 -13.13
C CYS A 46 6.28 12.79 -12.27
N MET A 47 5.03 13.11 -12.58
CA MET A 47 4.11 13.94 -11.81
C MET A 47 2.90 13.12 -11.34
N LEU A 48 2.52 12.08 -12.10
CA LEU A 48 1.34 11.25 -11.85
C LEU A 48 1.71 9.76 -11.86
N ASP A 49 0.95 8.95 -11.13
CA ASP A 49 1.17 7.50 -11.03
C ASP A 49 1.06 6.78 -12.39
N GLU A 50 0.18 7.26 -13.26
CA GLU A 50 -0.07 6.71 -14.60
C GLU A 50 1.10 6.91 -15.59
N GLU A 51 2.02 7.82 -15.27
CA GLU A 51 3.25 8.04 -16.06
C GLU A 51 4.32 6.98 -15.77
N CYS A 52 4.09 6.13 -14.78
CA CYS A 52 5.04 5.11 -14.33
C CYS A 52 4.56 3.71 -14.66
N ASP A 53 5.38 2.94 -15.35
CA ASP A 53 5.09 1.53 -15.65
C ASP A 53 5.04 0.64 -14.40
N THR A 54 5.67 1.08 -13.31
CA THR A 54 5.55 0.45 -11.98
C THR A 54 4.28 0.89 -11.23
N GLY A 55 3.51 1.84 -11.77
CA GLY A 55 2.22 2.29 -11.24
C GLY A 55 2.30 3.25 -10.05
N ALA A 56 3.47 3.79 -9.72
CA ALA A 56 3.63 4.72 -8.61
C ALA A 56 4.66 5.81 -8.89
N CYS A 57 4.24 7.07 -8.77
CA CYS A 57 5.09 8.24 -8.80
C CYS A 57 5.40 8.70 -7.38
N TYR A 58 6.65 8.52 -6.93
CA TYR A 58 7.07 8.87 -5.58
C TYR A 58 8.22 9.88 -5.61
N GLN A 59 8.03 11.04 -4.97
CA GLN A 59 9.02 12.11 -4.92
C GLN A 59 9.51 12.55 -6.32
N GLY A 60 8.60 12.56 -7.30
CA GLY A 60 8.85 13.00 -8.67
C GLY A 60 9.57 11.96 -9.55
N ARG A 61 9.61 10.69 -9.13
CA ARG A 61 10.24 9.58 -9.88
C ARG A 61 9.42 8.30 -9.80
N CYS A 62 9.52 7.47 -10.82
CA CYS A 62 8.86 6.17 -10.82
C CYS A 62 9.49 5.23 -9.79
N ALA A 63 8.67 4.84 -8.81
CA ALA A 63 9.12 4.14 -7.63
C ALA A 63 9.27 2.65 -7.88
N GLY A 64 10.24 2.05 -7.19
CA GLY A 64 10.30 0.61 -6.97
C GLY A 64 10.18 0.29 -5.49
N VAL A 65 9.90 -0.97 -5.16
CA VAL A 65 9.56 -1.35 -3.79
C VAL A 65 10.67 -1.05 -2.77
N LEU A 66 11.94 -1.14 -3.19
CA LEU A 66 13.09 -0.94 -2.32
C LEU A 66 13.35 0.54 -2.01
N THR A 67 12.99 1.44 -2.92
CA THR A 67 13.31 2.87 -2.82
C THR A 67 12.19 3.70 -2.18
N THR A 68 10.95 3.20 -2.17
CA THR A 68 9.86 3.89 -1.48
C THR A 68 9.70 3.45 -0.01
N ASP A 69 9.54 4.42 0.87
CA ASP A 69 9.12 4.24 2.27
C ASP A 69 7.60 4.39 2.47
N ALA A 70 6.87 4.75 1.42
CA ALA A 70 5.42 4.90 1.46
C ALA A 70 4.70 3.58 1.15
N LEU A 71 3.90 3.10 2.12
CA LEU A 71 3.17 1.84 1.99
C LEU A 71 2.18 1.83 0.80
N TRP A 72 1.55 2.97 0.50
CA TRP A 72 0.64 3.08 -0.65
C TRP A 72 1.39 2.83 -1.97
N ALA A 73 2.59 3.39 -2.13
CA ALA A 73 3.39 3.22 -3.34
C ALA A 73 3.85 1.76 -3.48
N GLN A 74 4.29 1.12 -2.39
CA GLN A 74 4.62 -0.30 -2.39
C GLN A 74 3.44 -1.18 -2.83
N ARG A 75 2.21 -0.86 -2.40
CA ARG A 75 1.00 -1.56 -2.82
C ARG A 75 0.67 -1.34 -4.29
N GLN A 76 0.84 -0.12 -4.80
CA GLN A 76 0.63 0.18 -6.22
C GLN A 76 1.62 -0.57 -7.11
N VAL A 77 2.91 -0.56 -6.73
CA VAL A 77 3.96 -1.35 -7.38
C VAL A 77 3.61 -2.84 -7.37
N GLY A 78 3.14 -3.37 -6.24
CA GLY A 78 2.67 -4.75 -6.14
C GLY A 78 1.47 -5.07 -7.04
N ARG A 79 0.47 -4.19 -7.10
CA ARG A 79 -0.72 -4.37 -7.96
C ARG A 79 -0.32 -4.42 -9.43
N ARG A 80 0.50 -3.46 -9.87
CA ARG A 80 0.97 -3.39 -11.25
C ARG A 80 1.84 -4.58 -11.63
N LEU A 81 2.63 -5.10 -10.68
CA LEU A 81 3.39 -6.33 -10.85
C LEU A 81 2.49 -7.54 -11.09
N VAL A 82 1.37 -7.67 -10.36
CA VAL A 82 0.42 -8.78 -10.54
C VAL A 82 -0.20 -8.74 -11.93
N GLU A 83 -0.64 -7.57 -12.39
CA GLU A 83 -1.15 -7.37 -13.76
C GLU A 83 -0.09 -7.83 -14.79
N ARG A 84 1.15 -7.39 -14.61
CA ARG A 84 2.25 -7.76 -15.52
C ARG A 84 2.54 -9.26 -15.53
N ILE A 85 2.45 -9.93 -14.39
CA ILE A 85 2.64 -11.38 -14.28
C ILE A 85 1.47 -12.16 -14.91
N GLN A 86 0.26 -11.61 -14.85
CA GLN A 86 -0.90 -12.20 -15.53
C GLN A 86 -0.76 -12.10 -17.05
N GLU A 87 -0.27 -10.96 -17.56
CA GLU A 87 0.03 -10.74 -18.98
C GLU A 87 1.22 -11.58 -19.46
N ASN A 88 2.24 -11.76 -18.63
CA ASN A 88 3.47 -12.48 -18.95
C ASN A 88 3.89 -13.44 -17.82
N PRO A 89 3.42 -14.71 -17.85
CA PRO A 89 3.77 -15.69 -16.83
C PRO A 89 5.28 -15.95 -16.67
N GLU A 90 6.04 -15.96 -17.78
CA GLU A 90 7.50 -16.17 -17.73
C GLU A 90 8.23 -15.05 -17.00
N PHE A 91 7.72 -13.81 -17.10
CA PHE A 91 8.20 -12.69 -16.30
C PHE A 91 8.02 -12.98 -14.81
N GLY A 92 6.87 -13.55 -14.42
CA GLY A 92 6.60 -13.95 -13.05
C GLY A 92 7.60 -14.97 -12.50
N ASP A 93 7.92 -16.01 -13.26
CA ASP A 93 8.88 -17.03 -12.83
C ASP A 93 10.29 -16.43 -12.63
N LYS A 94 10.74 -15.60 -13.58
CA LYS A 94 12.01 -14.87 -13.47
C LYS A 94 12.01 -13.92 -12.28
N PHE A 95 10.91 -13.19 -12.08
CA PHE A 95 10.76 -12.25 -10.98
C PHE A 95 10.84 -12.95 -9.62
N ILE A 96 10.15 -14.08 -9.44
CA ILE A 96 10.19 -14.88 -8.21
C ILE A 96 11.60 -15.43 -7.97
N ALA A 97 12.30 -15.92 -9.01
CA ALA A 97 13.69 -16.37 -8.88
C ALA A 97 14.61 -15.22 -8.39
N THR A 98 14.54 -14.06 -9.04
CA THR A 98 15.31 -12.87 -8.64
C THR A 98 14.97 -12.43 -7.22
N LEU A 99 13.69 -12.46 -6.82
CA LEU A 99 13.28 -12.01 -5.50
C LEU A 99 13.72 -12.98 -4.39
N ARG A 100 13.77 -14.29 -4.67
CA ARG A 100 14.35 -15.30 -3.77
C ARG A 100 15.86 -15.09 -3.59
N GLU A 101 16.59 -14.80 -4.66
CA GLU A 101 18.02 -14.46 -4.58
C GLU A 101 18.24 -13.19 -3.78
N ALA A 102 17.47 -12.13 -4.04
CA ALA A 102 17.55 -10.87 -3.32
C ALA A 102 17.25 -11.02 -1.82
N LEU A 103 16.35 -11.94 -1.43
CA LEU A 103 16.04 -12.22 -0.03
C LEU A 103 17.10 -13.05 0.70
N ARG A 104 17.94 -13.79 -0.04
CA ARG A 104 19.10 -14.51 0.51
C ARG A 104 20.32 -13.62 0.70
N ASP A 105 20.32 -12.42 0.13
CA ASP A 105 21.40 -11.45 0.26
C ASP A 105 21.38 -10.83 1.67
N GLU A 106 22.30 -11.31 2.52
CA GLU A 106 22.45 -10.85 3.90
C GLU A 106 22.90 -9.38 4.00
N THR A 107 23.50 -8.82 2.93
CA THR A 107 23.96 -7.42 2.91
C THR A 107 22.81 -6.40 2.90
N ARG A 108 21.59 -6.84 2.56
CA ARG A 108 20.40 -6.00 2.59
C ARG A 108 19.95 -5.70 4.01
N SER A 109 19.41 -4.52 4.23
CA SER A 109 18.84 -4.16 5.54
C SER A 109 17.53 -4.93 5.81
N ALA A 110 17.19 -5.10 7.09
CA ALA A 110 15.89 -5.65 7.51
C ALA A 110 14.70 -4.93 6.85
N THR A 111 14.80 -3.60 6.66
CA THR A 111 13.79 -2.80 5.96
C THR A 111 13.66 -3.19 4.48
N GLN A 112 14.78 -3.38 3.78
CA GLN A 112 14.77 -3.82 2.38
C GLN A 112 14.23 -5.25 2.26
N ARG A 113 14.67 -6.17 3.13
CA ARG A 113 14.14 -7.54 3.18
C ARG A 113 12.63 -7.55 3.44
N SER A 114 12.14 -6.76 4.39
CA SER A 114 10.71 -6.61 4.67
C SER A 114 9.94 -6.09 3.44
N ARG A 115 10.47 -5.12 2.69
CA ARG A 115 9.84 -4.62 1.45
C ARG A 115 9.77 -5.70 0.36
N LEU A 116 10.84 -6.50 0.21
CA LEU A 116 10.86 -7.62 -0.72
C LEU A 116 9.84 -8.70 -0.33
N ILE A 117 9.71 -9.04 0.95
CA ILE A 117 8.70 -10.02 1.41
C ILE A 117 7.29 -9.49 1.16
N ALA A 118 7.04 -8.18 1.34
CA ALA A 118 5.75 -7.59 1.01
C ALA A 118 5.40 -7.79 -0.47
N LEU A 119 6.36 -7.58 -1.36
CA LEU A 119 6.16 -7.80 -2.79
C LEU A 119 5.95 -9.28 -3.12
N PHE A 120 6.70 -10.17 -2.46
CA PHE A 120 6.52 -11.63 -2.57
C PHE A 120 5.12 -12.08 -2.14
N ALA A 121 4.55 -11.46 -1.11
CA ALA A 121 3.23 -11.78 -0.60
C ALA A 121 2.12 -11.45 -1.60
N VAL A 122 2.28 -10.34 -2.34
CA VAL A 122 1.32 -9.88 -3.36
C VAL A 122 1.36 -10.76 -4.61
N VAL A 123 2.51 -11.33 -4.95
CA VAL A 123 2.63 -12.29 -6.05
C VAL A 123 2.12 -13.66 -5.60
N ASP A 124 0.80 -13.87 -5.72
CA ASP A 124 0.06 -15.09 -5.37
C ASP A 124 0.34 -16.27 -6.32
N ARG A 125 1.61 -16.55 -6.58
CA ARG A 125 2.07 -17.64 -7.44
C ARG A 125 3.06 -18.58 -6.77
N THR A 126 3.39 -18.36 -5.50
CA THR A 126 4.40 -19.19 -4.83
C THR A 126 3.75 -20.20 -3.87
N PRO A 127 3.66 -21.50 -4.23
CA PRO A 127 3.12 -22.54 -3.36
C PRO A 127 4.03 -22.88 -2.16
N ASP A 128 5.26 -22.36 -2.12
CA ASP A 128 6.24 -22.76 -1.12
C ASP A 128 6.10 -21.97 0.20
N LEU A 129 5.06 -22.34 0.96
CA LEU A 129 4.84 -21.84 2.32
C LEU A 129 5.98 -22.23 3.27
N GLN A 130 6.68 -23.35 3.02
CA GLN A 130 7.80 -23.79 3.85
C GLN A 130 8.99 -22.85 3.73
N TRP A 131 9.31 -22.43 2.51
CA TRP A 131 10.36 -21.43 2.29
C TRP A 131 10.04 -20.10 2.98
N LEU A 132 8.78 -19.61 2.90
CA LEU A 132 8.36 -18.42 3.64
C LEU A 132 8.49 -18.61 5.16
N LYS A 133 8.09 -19.77 5.69
CA LYS A 133 8.25 -20.09 7.12
C LYS A 133 9.71 -20.07 7.54
N GLY A 134 10.62 -20.58 6.69
CA GLY A 134 12.07 -20.50 6.90
C GLY A 134 12.57 -19.07 7.02
N LEU A 135 12.10 -18.14 6.18
CA LEU A 135 12.45 -16.72 6.29
C LEU A 135 11.96 -16.08 7.60
N GLY A 136 10.89 -16.61 8.19
CA GLY A 136 10.34 -16.12 9.46
C GLY A 136 11.16 -16.52 10.70
N GLN A 137 12.12 -17.43 10.55
CA GLN A 137 13.07 -17.84 11.59
C GLN A 137 14.22 -16.84 11.73
N THR A 138 13.87 -15.58 11.96
CA THR A 138 14.79 -14.46 12.08
C THR A 138 14.52 -13.69 13.36
N ASP A 139 15.58 -13.15 13.97
CA ASP A 139 15.47 -12.25 15.12
C ASP A 139 15.09 -10.82 14.71
N GLU A 140 14.97 -10.54 13.40
CA GLU A 140 14.62 -9.22 12.86
C GLU A 140 13.11 -8.98 12.91
N PRO A 141 12.58 -8.11 13.81
CA PRO A 141 11.14 -8.02 14.06
C PRO A 141 10.32 -7.62 12.83
N LEU A 142 10.85 -6.74 11.99
CA LEU A 142 10.18 -6.27 10.77
C LEU A 142 10.11 -7.34 9.67
N VAL A 143 11.14 -8.18 9.57
CA VAL A 143 11.16 -9.29 8.60
C VAL A 143 10.20 -10.37 9.09
N HIS A 144 10.29 -10.73 10.37
CA HIS A 144 9.38 -11.66 11.02
C HIS A 144 7.91 -11.25 10.82
N LEU A 145 7.55 -10.01 11.15
CA LEU A 145 6.19 -9.50 10.99
C LEU A 145 5.70 -9.57 9.54
N ARG A 146 6.56 -9.23 8.59
CA ARG A 146 6.18 -9.28 7.17
C ARG A 146 5.98 -10.71 6.68
N VAL A 147 6.78 -11.66 7.17
CA VAL A 147 6.54 -13.08 6.90
C VAL A 147 5.20 -13.52 7.48
N ARG A 148 4.86 -13.10 8.70
CA ARG A 148 3.55 -13.42 9.30
C ARG A 148 2.39 -12.84 8.50
N GLU A 149 2.50 -11.58 8.04
CA GLU A 149 1.51 -10.99 7.14
C GLU A 149 1.37 -11.82 5.85
N ALA A 150 2.48 -12.16 5.19
CA ALA A 150 2.47 -12.95 3.97
C ALA A 150 1.82 -14.33 4.15
N LEU A 151 2.11 -15.00 5.27
CA LEU A 151 1.53 -16.31 5.62
C LEU A 151 0.04 -16.20 5.95
N ALA A 152 -0.36 -15.19 6.73
CA ALA A 152 -1.76 -14.94 7.09
C ALA A 152 -2.61 -14.63 5.86
N ASN A 153 -2.09 -13.83 4.92
CA ASN A 153 -2.74 -13.54 3.63
C ASN A 153 -2.99 -14.80 2.79
N ARG A 154 -2.23 -15.87 3.04
CA ARG A 154 -2.37 -17.19 2.40
C ARG A 154 -3.15 -18.20 3.25
N GLY A 155 -3.80 -17.74 4.31
CA GLY A 155 -4.65 -18.57 5.16
C GLY A 155 -3.91 -19.33 6.27
N ASP A 156 -2.65 -19.00 6.59
CA ASP A 156 -1.97 -19.58 7.75
C ASP A 156 -2.57 -19.00 9.05
N LEU A 157 -3.43 -19.79 9.71
CA LEU A 157 -4.13 -19.40 10.93
C LEU A 157 -3.17 -19.12 12.10
N LEU A 158 -2.03 -19.83 12.18
CA LEU A 158 -1.05 -19.59 13.24
C LEU A 158 -0.38 -18.23 13.06
N ALA A 159 -0.04 -17.87 11.82
CA ALA A 159 0.49 -16.55 11.52
C ALA A 159 -0.53 -15.44 11.83
N ALA A 160 -1.81 -15.65 11.52
CA ALA A 160 -2.88 -14.72 11.86
C ALA A 160 -3.06 -14.56 13.39
N GLN A 161 -3.00 -15.66 14.15
CA GLN A 161 -3.08 -15.63 15.61
C GLN A 161 -1.89 -14.90 16.25
N GLU A 162 -0.70 -15.07 15.68
CA GLU A 162 0.50 -14.38 16.14
C GLU A 162 0.44 -12.88 15.87
N LEU A 163 -0.01 -12.46 14.68
CA LEU A 163 -0.30 -11.05 14.39
C LEU A 163 -1.33 -10.48 15.37
N SER A 164 -2.39 -11.23 15.69
CA SER A 164 -3.39 -10.83 16.67
C SER A 164 -2.78 -10.58 18.06
N THR A 165 -1.83 -11.42 18.45
CA THR A 165 -1.09 -11.28 19.71
C THR A 165 -0.21 -10.04 19.70
N ILE A 166 0.53 -9.80 18.60
CA ILE A 166 1.42 -8.64 18.47
C ILE A 166 0.62 -7.33 18.41
N ALA A 167 -0.54 -7.33 17.76
CA ALA A 167 -1.43 -6.17 17.66
C ALA A 167 -1.92 -5.65 19.03
N ARG A 168 -1.97 -6.53 20.04
CA ARG A 168 -2.31 -6.19 21.43
C ARG A 168 -1.07 -5.97 22.31
N GLY A 169 0.13 -6.07 21.73
CA GLY A 169 1.39 -5.85 22.42
C GLY A 169 1.61 -4.38 22.78
N LYS A 170 2.65 -4.11 23.58
CA LYS A 170 2.98 -2.74 24.04
C LYS A 170 3.88 -1.95 23.08
N SER A 171 4.46 -2.61 22.07
CA SER A 171 5.34 -1.96 21.10
C SER A 171 4.50 -1.28 20.02
N GLU A 172 4.32 0.04 20.13
CA GLU A 172 3.50 0.84 19.21
C GLU A 172 3.79 0.54 17.72
N PRO A 173 5.04 0.55 17.22
CA PRO A 173 5.29 0.34 15.80
C PRO A 173 4.93 -1.08 15.32
N LEU A 174 5.19 -2.08 16.17
CA LEU A 174 4.89 -3.48 15.85
C LEU A 174 3.39 -3.75 15.92
N ALA A 175 2.70 -3.18 16.91
CA ALA A 175 1.26 -3.30 17.08
C ALA A 175 0.51 -2.66 15.90
N MET A 176 0.88 -1.43 15.51
CA MET A 176 0.35 -0.76 14.32
C MET A 176 0.56 -1.57 13.04
N PHE A 177 1.75 -2.14 12.87
CA PHE A 177 2.06 -2.99 11.72
C PHE A 177 1.17 -4.24 11.71
N ALA A 178 1.06 -4.93 12.83
CA ALA A 178 0.25 -6.15 12.94
C ALA A 178 -1.23 -5.88 12.66
N VAL A 179 -1.77 -4.77 13.18
CA VAL A 179 -3.12 -4.30 12.84
C VAL A 179 -3.25 -4.03 11.34
N SER A 180 -2.25 -3.38 10.75
CA SER A 180 -2.25 -3.09 9.31
C SER A 180 -2.28 -4.36 8.48
N ALA A 181 -1.49 -5.37 8.87
CA ALA A 181 -1.45 -6.68 8.24
C ALA A 181 -2.82 -7.39 8.34
N ILE A 182 -3.41 -7.47 9.54
CA ILE A 182 -4.75 -8.04 9.77
C ILE A 182 -5.79 -7.34 8.88
N GLY A 183 -5.72 -6.01 8.83
CA GLY A 183 -6.63 -5.19 8.04
C GLY A 183 -6.41 -5.28 6.53
N THR A 184 -5.41 -5.99 6.01
CA THR A 184 -5.33 -6.28 4.56
C THR A 184 -6.23 -7.42 4.12
N VAL A 185 -6.67 -8.29 5.05
CA VAL A 185 -7.52 -9.45 4.74
C VAL A 185 -8.92 -9.18 5.25
N ALA A 186 -9.84 -8.84 4.35
CA ALA A 186 -11.25 -8.62 4.70
C ALA A 186 -11.96 -9.97 4.88
N ASN A 187 -12.03 -10.46 6.11
CA ASN A 187 -12.91 -11.57 6.49
C ASN A 187 -13.61 -11.25 7.82
N GLY A 188 -14.73 -11.93 8.11
CA GLY A 188 -15.55 -11.62 9.29
C GLY A 188 -14.79 -11.74 10.61
N GLU A 189 -13.88 -12.70 10.74
CA GLU A 189 -13.07 -12.91 11.94
C GLU A 189 -12.09 -11.75 12.19
N ASN A 190 -11.50 -11.20 11.12
CA ASN A 190 -10.61 -10.05 11.21
C ASN A 190 -11.34 -8.77 11.57
N VAL A 191 -12.61 -8.62 11.16
CA VAL A 191 -13.46 -7.47 11.57
C VAL A 191 -13.67 -7.48 13.08
N ASP A 192 -14.02 -8.63 13.65
CA ASP A 192 -14.22 -8.79 15.09
C ASP A 192 -12.94 -8.46 15.87
N LEU A 193 -11.80 -8.94 15.39
CA LEU A 193 -10.50 -8.66 15.97
C LEU A 193 -10.15 -7.16 15.91
N LEU A 194 -10.35 -6.51 14.76
CA LEU A 194 -10.08 -5.09 14.60
C LEU A 194 -11.02 -4.23 15.47
N ALA A 195 -12.28 -4.63 15.60
CA ALA A 195 -13.22 -3.97 16.50
C ALA A 195 -12.78 -4.08 17.96
N ALA A 196 -12.36 -5.27 18.40
CA ALA A 196 -11.82 -5.49 19.73
C ALA A 196 -10.57 -4.63 19.98
N ILE A 197 -9.66 -4.54 19.00
CA ILE A 197 -8.46 -3.70 19.11
C ILE A 197 -8.84 -2.22 19.18
N ALA A 198 -9.75 -1.74 18.34
CA ALA A 198 -10.17 -0.34 18.33
C ALA A 198 -10.78 0.11 19.68
N LEU A 199 -11.57 -0.77 20.31
CA LEU A 199 -12.22 -0.52 21.60
C LEU A 199 -11.32 -0.82 22.82
N GLY A 200 -10.31 -1.68 22.67
CA GLY A 200 -9.45 -2.13 23.78
C GLY A 200 -8.53 -1.02 24.30
N LEU A 201 -8.71 -0.60 25.56
CA LEU A 201 -7.89 0.42 26.20
C LEU A 201 -6.48 -0.07 26.53
N GLU A 202 -6.28 -1.37 26.60
CA GLU A 202 -4.99 -2.03 26.79
C GLU A 202 -4.12 -2.06 25.52
N CYS A 203 -4.72 -1.80 24.36
CA CYS A 203 -4.01 -1.68 23.10
C CYS A 203 -3.36 -0.30 22.97
N THR A 204 -2.26 -0.25 22.22
CA THR A 204 -1.54 1.00 22.02
C THR A 204 -2.35 1.99 21.17
N HIS A 205 -2.10 3.29 21.33
CA HIS A 205 -2.84 4.35 20.65
C HIS A 205 -2.88 4.17 19.12
N GLY A 206 -1.72 3.92 18.52
CA GLY A 206 -1.56 3.74 17.09
C GLY A 206 -2.22 2.45 16.59
N ALA A 207 -2.19 1.37 17.37
CA ALA A 207 -2.88 0.13 17.01
C ALA A 207 -4.40 0.35 16.93
N ARG A 208 -4.97 1.07 17.91
CA ARG A 208 -6.39 1.45 17.91
C ARG A 208 -6.74 2.31 16.69
N LEU A 209 -5.91 3.33 16.41
CA LEU A 209 -6.09 4.22 15.26
C LEU A 209 -6.02 3.48 13.92
N ALA A 210 -5.05 2.59 13.76
CA ALA A 210 -4.93 1.75 12.58
C ALA A 210 -6.17 0.85 12.41
N ALA A 211 -6.69 0.28 13.50
CA ALA A 211 -7.86 -0.58 13.46
C ALA A 211 -9.10 0.18 13.01
N VAL A 212 -9.32 1.39 13.55
CA VAL A 212 -10.40 2.29 13.12
C VAL A 212 -10.29 2.60 11.63
N ARG A 213 -9.11 2.95 11.13
CA ARG A 213 -8.92 3.24 9.70
C ARG A 213 -9.27 2.06 8.81
N HIS A 214 -8.89 0.84 9.20
CA HIS A 214 -9.22 -0.36 8.45
C HIS A 214 -10.73 -0.65 8.46
N LEU A 215 -11.39 -0.55 9.63
CA LEU A 215 -12.84 -0.68 9.75
C LEU A 215 -13.59 0.36 8.91
N SER A 216 -13.19 1.62 8.99
CA SER A 216 -13.77 2.71 8.19
C SER A 216 -13.62 2.45 6.70
N ARG A 217 -12.42 2.09 6.24
CA ARG A 217 -12.17 1.79 4.83
C ARG A 217 -13.06 0.65 4.34
N TRP A 218 -13.16 -0.46 5.07
CA TRP A 218 -14.01 -1.57 4.68
C TRP A 218 -15.49 -1.21 4.66
N CYS A 219 -15.96 -0.37 5.58
CA CYS A 219 -17.34 0.13 5.52
C CYS A 219 -17.59 0.95 4.25
N ILE A 220 -16.64 1.80 3.84
CA ILE A 220 -16.74 2.61 2.62
C ILE A 220 -16.73 1.71 1.37
N GLU A 221 -15.77 0.78 1.29
CA GLU A 221 -15.62 -0.17 0.18
C GLU A 221 -16.87 -1.06 0.05
N GLU A 222 -17.35 -1.63 1.16
CA GLU A 222 -18.53 -2.49 1.16
C GLU A 222 -19.81 -1.71 0.86
N ARG A 223 -19.92 -0.43 1.27
CA ARG A 223 -21.06 0.42 0.88
C ARG A 223 -21.17 0.56 -0.63
N ALA A 224 -20.04 0.77 -1.30
CA ALA A 224 -19.97 0.96 -2.75
C ALA A 224 -20.43 -0.28 -3.55
N ASN A 225 -20.49 -1.45 -2.92
CA ASN A 225 -21.02 -2.67 -3.54
C ASN A 225 -22.56 -2.67 -3.50
N ASP A 226 -23.26 -2.83 -4.62
CA ASP A 226 -24.74 -2.81 -4.68
C ASP A 226 -25.45 -4.05 -4.09
N GLY A 227 -24.72 -4.93 -3.38
CA GLY A 227 -25.24 -6.18 -2.82
C GLY A 227 -25.77 -6.09 -1.37
N ASP A 228 -26.37 -7.19 -0.92
CA ASP A 228 -26.75 -7.40 0.48
C ASP A 228 -25.52 -7.27 1.38
N LYS A 229 -25.64 -6.44 2.42
CA LYS A 229 -24.52 -6.20 3.32
C LYS A 229 -24.31 -7.41 4.24
N PRO A 230 -23.07 -7.92 4.37
CA PRO A 230 -22.78 -9.02 5.27
C PRO A 230 -22.93 -8.59 6.74
N LYS A 231 -23.19 -9.53 7.65
CA LYS A 231 -23.40 -9.22 9.09
C LYS A 231 -22.25 -8.42 9.72
N TRP A 232 -21.00 -8.72 9.31
CA TRP A 232 -19.82 -8.03 9.84
C TRP A 232 -19.82 -6.53 9.50
N PHE A 233 -20.46 -6.12 8.39
CA PHE A 233 -20.57 -4.71 8.01
C PHE A 233 -21.30 -3.91 9.09
N PHE A 234 -22.50 -4.35 9.48
CA PHE A 234 -23.29 -3.67 10.50
C PHE A 234 -22.56 -3.62 11.86
N PHE A 235 -21.87 -4.70 12.21
CA PHE A 235 -21.06 -4.75 13.42
C PHE A 235 -19.89 -3.76 13.41
N ALA A 236 -19.19 -3.62 12.27
CA ALA A 236 -18.15 -2.61 12.09
C ALA A 236 -18.72 -1.20 12.22
N VAL A 237 -19.86 -0.91 11.59
CA VAL A 237 -20.55 0.38 11.68
C VAL A 237 -20.93 0.72 13.12
N ASP A 238 -21.52 -0.23 13.85
CA ASP A 238 -21.89 -0.02 15.25
C ASP A 238 -20.67 0.22 16.14
N THR A 239 -19.55 -0.44 15.85
CA THR A 239 -18.28 -0.21 16.55
C THR A 239 -17.77 1.21 16.30
N LEU A 240 -17.77 1.68 15.05
CA LEU A 240 -17.36 3.05 14.72
C LEU A 240 -18.28 4.09 15.39
N LYS A 241 -19.60 3.86 15.41
CA LYS A 241 -20.55 4.72 16.13
C LYS A 241 -20.27 4.80 17.63
N LYS A 242 -19.92 3.69 18.28
CA LYS A 242 -19.52 3.69 19.69
C LYS A 242 -18.27 4.53 19.92
N ILE A 243 -17.29 4.45 19.03
CA ILE A 243 -16.06 5.25 19.10
C ILE A 243 -16.37 6.75 18.93
N ILE A 244 -17.27 7.12 18.01
CA ILE A 244 -17.71 8.52 17.82
C ILE A 244 -18.50 9.04 19.04
N ALA A 245 -19.26 8.17 19.70
CA ALA A 245 -20.02 8.54 20.90
C ALA A 245 -19.11 8.68 22.14
N ASP A 246 -17.96 8.00 22.15
CA ASP A 246 -17.02 8.04 23.25
C ASP A 246 -16.05 9.23 23.14
N THR A 247 -16.42 10.33 23.78
CA THR A 247 -15.64 11.57 23.81
C THR A 247 -14.30 11.45 24.53
N ALA A 248 -14.02 10.34 25.21
CA ALA A 248 -12.71 10.09 25.84
C ALA A 248 -11.60 9.82 24.83
N VAL A 249 -11.93 9.60 23.54
CA VAL A 249 -10.97 9.20 22.51
C VAL A 249 -11.07 10.09 21.25
N PRO A 250 -10.94 11.42 21.37
CA PRO A 250 -11.25 12.36 20.30
C PRO A 250 -10.35 12.22 19.06
N TYR A 251 -9.15 11.63 19.21
CA TYR A 251 -8.24 11.40 18.09
C TYR A 251 -8.73 10.30 17.12
N LEU A 252 -9.61 9.40 17.57
CA LEU A 252 -10.22 8.38 16.70
C LEU A 252 -11.45 8.91 15.96
N HIS A 253 -12.05 10.01 16.43
CA HIS A 253 -13.32 10.51 15.90
C HIS A 253 -13.24 10.83 14.41
N PHE A 254 -12.19 11.50 13.94
CA PHE A 254 -12.12 11.91 12.54
C PHE A 254 -12.14 10.70 11.58
N ASP A 255 -11.28 9.70 11.84
CA ASP A 255 -11.22 8.49 11.01
C ASP A 255 -12.51 7.65 11.13
N ALA A 256 -13.14 7.63 12.31
CA ALA A 256 -14.42 6.94 12.50
C ALA A 256 -15.58 7.67 11.80
N MET A 257 -15.63 9.00 11.88
CA MET A 257 -16.62 9.84 11.19
C MET A 257 -16.50 9.69 9.68
N LEU A 258 -15.28 9.69 9.12
CA LEU A 258 -15.10 9.43 7.69
C LEU A 258 -15.74 8.10 7.28
N GLY A 259 -15.61 7.06 8.10
CA GLY A 259 -16.25 5.76 7.87
C GLY A 259 -17.78 5.80 7.95
N VAL A 260 -18.35 6.59 8.88
CA VAL A 260 -19.79 6.62 9.17
C VAL A 260 -20.57 7.68 8.36
N GLU A 261 -20.02 8.87 8.15
CA GLU A 261 -20.64 9.93 7.32
C GLU A 261 -20.79 9.47 5.87
N HIS A 262 -19.83 8.67 5.39
CA HIS A 262 -19.94 7.96 4.13
C HIS A 262 -20.92 6.79 4.18
N LEU A 263 -21.83 6.68 5.16
CA LEU A 263 -22.92 5.68 5.20
C LEU A 263 -24.33 6.29 5.15
N GLY A 264 -24.49 7.60 5.36
CA GLY A 264 -25.80 8.28 5.37
C GLY A 264 -26.44 8.28 6.75
#